data_AF-A0A392V8B5-F1
#
_entry.id   AF-A0A392V8B5-F1
#
_cell.length_a   1.000
_cell.length_b   1.000
_cell.length_c   1.000
_cell.angle_alpha   90.00
_cell.angle_beta   90.00
_cell.angle_gamma   90.00
#
_symmetry.space_group_name_H-M   'P 1'
#
loop_
_entity.id
_entity.type
_entity.pdbx_description
1 polymer ?
#
loop_
_entity_poly.entity_id
_entity_poly.type
_entity_poly.pdbx_seq_one_letter_code
_entity_poly.pdbx_strand_id
1 'polypeptide(L)' 'MEAVNDGKDLHISVTMPSIEVGTVGGGTQLASQSACLNSLGVKGASKETPGANSRQLATIVAASVL' A
#
# COMPACT_ATOMS: atom_id res chain seq x y z
N MET A 1 -10.54 -16.18 -6.96
CA MET A 1 -10.13 -16.29 -8.37
C MET A 1 -11.28 -16.91 -9.12
N GLU A 2 -11.70 -16.32 -10.23
CA GLU A 2 -12.82 -16.81 -11.03
C GLU A 2 -12.65 -16.42 -12.50
N ALA A 3 -13.19 -17.25 -13.38
CA ALA A 3 -13.22 -16.97 -14.81
C ALA A 3 -14.27 -15.88 -15.11
N VAL A 4 -13.89 -14.87 -15.89
CA VAL A 4 -14.78 -13.79 -16.34
C VAL A 4 -14.66 -13.61 -17.86
N ASN A 5 -15.54 -12.79 -18.45
CA ASN A 5 -15.55 -12.50 -19.89
C ASN A 5 -15.58 -13.77 -20.77
N ASP A 6 -16.61 -14.60 -20.57
CA ASP A 6 -16.79 -15.90 -21.26
C ASP A 6 -15.61 -16.87 -21.07
N GLY A 7 -14.94 -16.79 -19.92
CA GLY A 7 -13.79 -17.63 -19.59
C GLY A 7 -12.48 -17.23 -20.25
N LYS A 8 -12.40 -16.02 -20.82
CA LYS A 8 -11.19 -15.50 -21.48
C LYS A 8 -10.24 -14.81 -20.51
N ASP A 9 -10.76 -14.29 -19.40
CA ASP A 9 -9.98 -13.55 -18.41
C ASP A 9 -10.11 -14.18 -17.02
N LEU A 10 -9.11 -13.93 -16.18
CA LEU A 10 -9.07 -14.38 -14.79
C LEU A 10 -9.24 -13.18 -13.86
N HIS A 11 -10.35 -13.16 -13.11
CA HIS A 11 -10.55 -12.20 -12.03
C HIS A 11 -9.90 -12.73 -10.75
N ILE A 12 -9.03 -11.92 -10.14
CA ILE A 12 -8.35 -12.20 -8.88
C ILE A 12 -8.61 -11.02 -7.93
N SER A 13 -8.91 -11.33 -6.68
CA SER A 13 -9.08 -10.34 -5.62
C SER A 13 -8.42 -10.83 -4.34
N VAL A 14 -7.80 -9.91 -3.61
CA VAL A 14 -7.32 -10.14 -2.24
C VAL A 14 -8.07 -9.21 -1.29
N THR A 15 -8.44 -9.72 -0.11
CA THR A 15 -9.01 -8.91 0.97
C THR A 15 -8.09 -9.01 2.18
N MET A 16 -7.60 -7.88 2.66
CA MET A 16 -6.73 -7.78 3.83
C MET A 16 -7.39 -6.84 4.86
N PRO A 17 -8.22 -7.37 5.78
CA PRO A 17 -9.06 -6.54 6.65
C PRO A 17 -8.27 -5.81 7.76
N SER A 18 -7.03 -6.24 8.01
CA SER A 18 -6.21 -5.77 9.13
C SER A 18 -4.78 -5.52 8.63
N ILE A 19 -4.58 -4.40 7.91
CA ILE A 19 -3.24 -3.92 7.55
C ILE A 19 -2.88 -2.78 8.51
N GLU A 20 -2.09 -3.08 9.54
CA GLU A 20 -1.52 -2.06 10.43
C GLU A 20 -0.24 -1.48 9.83
N VAL A 21 -0.34 -0.31 9.21
CA VAL A 21 0.79 0.38 8.59
C VAL A 21 0.79 1.88 8.89
N GLY A 22 1.97 2.51 8.77
CA GLY A 22 2.15 3.94 8.96
C GLY A 22 3.36 4.48 8.21
N THR A 23 3.31 5.76 7.85
CA THR A 23 4.38 6.45 7.08
C THR A 23 5.13 7.51 7.90
N VAL A 24 4.83 7.59 9.20
CA VAL A 24 5.40 8.51 10.20
C VAL A 24 5.63 7.76 11.51
N GLY A 25 6.70 8.10 12.23
CA GLY A 25 7.02 7.54 13.54
C GLY A 25 7.79 6.22 13.49
N GLY A 26 8.25 5.76 14.65
CA GLY A 26 9.03 4.53 14.79
C GLY A 26 10.21 4.47 13.83
N GLY A 27 10.38 3.32 13.16
CA GLY A 27 11.45 3.08 12.20
C GLY A 27 11.35 3.86 10.89
N THR A 28 10.22 4.51 10.58
CA THR A 28 10.03 5.22 9.29
C THR A 28 10.96 6.43 9.11
N GLN A 29 11.62 6.89 10.17
CA GLN A 29 12.56 8.01 10.14
C GLN A 29 13.99 7.58 9.81
N LEU A 30 14.30 6.28 9.93
CA LEU A 30 15.61 5.74 9.63
C LEU A 30 15.91 5.85 8.13
N ALA A 31 17.18 6.11 7.78
CA ALA A 31 17.56 6.51 6.44
C ALA A 31 17.14 5.51 5.35
N SER A 32 17.38 4.20 5.56
CA SER A 32 17.04 3.16 4.59
C SER A 32 15.52 2.97 4.47
N GLN A 33 14.78 2.93 5.57
CA GLN A 33 13.32 2.83 5.57
C GLN A 33 12.68 4.06 4.92
N SER A 34 13.22 5.26 5.18
CA SER A 34 12.78 6.51 4.56
C SER A 34 13.02 6.48 3.05
N ALA A 35 14.18 5.99 2.60
CA ALA A 35 14.47 5.82 1.17
C ALA A 35 13.46 4.88 0.49
N CYS A 36 13.13 3.74 1.10
CA CYS A 36 12.10 2.84 0.56
C CYS A 36 10.73 3.53 0.46
N LEU A 37 10.30 4.25 1.50
CA LEU A 37 9.02 4.98 1.49
C LEU A 37 9.01 6.13 0.48
N ASN A 38 10.16 6.77 0.22
CA ASN A 38 10.33 7.79 -0.81
C ASN A 38 10.21 7.18 -2.22
N SER A 39 10.82 6.02 -2.46
CA SER A 39 10.69 5.30 -3.74
C SER A 39 9.24 4.93 -4.06
N LEU A 40 8.42 4.67 -3.03
CA LEU A 40 6.99 4.43 -3.16
C LEU A 40 6.14 5.72 -3.16
N GLY A 41 6.76 6.89 -2.98
CA GLY A 41 6.07 8.19 -2.96
C GLY A 41 5.19 8.46 -1.73
N VAL A 42 5.34 7.68 -0.66
CA VAL A 42 4.44 7.72 0.51
C VAL A 42 5.16 8.13 1.81
N LYS A 43 6.40 8.61 1.76
CA LYS A 43 7.11 9.00 2.98
C LYS A 43 6.44 10.18 3.69
N GLY A 44 6.26 10.06 5.00
CA GLY A 44 5.82 11.15 5.86
C GLY A 44 4.31 11.34 5.89
N ALA A 45 3.88 12.42 6.55
CA ALA A 45 2.50 12.86 6.53
C ALA A 45 2.19 13.52 5.18
N SER A 46 1.02 13.22 4.60
CA SER A 46 0.53 14.00 3.45
C SER A 46 0.18 15.41 3.93
N LYS A 47 0.52 16.40 3.10
CA LYS A 47 0.26 17.82 3.38
C LYS A 47 -1.19 18.20 3.05
N GLU A 48 -1.80 17.50 2.12
CA GLU A 48 -3.11 17.77 1.54
C GLU A 48 -4.21 17.06 2.33
N THR A 49 -4.00 15.79 2.70
CA THR A 49 -5.03 14.99 3.37
C THR A 49 -4.40 14.05 4.40
N PRO A 50 -4.67 14.26 5.72
CA PRO A 50 -4.16 13.38 6.76
C PRO A 50 -4.43 11.89 6.50
N GLY A 51 -3.40 11.08 6.70
CA GLY A 51 -3.43 9.63 6.50
C GLY A 51 -3.40 9.15 5.04
N ALA A 52 -3.42 10.03 4.03
CA ALA A 52 -3.43 9.62 2.62
C ALA A 52 -2.23 8.74 2.25
N ASN A 53 -1.02 9.12 2.68
CA ASN A 53 0.19 8.32 2.44
C ASN A 53 0.11 6.92 3.08
N SER A 54 -0.44 6.80 4.29
CA SER A 54 -0.56 5.50 4.96
C SER A 54 -1.64 4.62 4.30
N ARG A 55 -2.74 5.21 3.82
CA ARG A 55 -3.73 4.49 3.00
C ARG A 55 -3.12 4.01 1.68
N GLN A 56 -2.34 4.86 1.01
CA GLN A 56 -1.65 4.48 -0.22
C GLN A 56 -0.65 3.36 0.02
N LEU A 57 0.11 3.40 1.12
CA LEU A 57 1.00 2.30 1.50
C LEU A 57 0.24 0.99 1.72
N ALA A 58 -0.91 1.03 2.41
CA ALA A 58 -1.76 -0.15 2.59
C ALA A 58 -2.26 -0.72 1.25
N THR A 59 -2.63 0.14 0.29
CA THR A 59 -3.00 -0.27 -1.07
C THR A 59 -1.82 -0.91 -1.81
N ILE A 60 -0.62 -0.33 -1.71
CA ILE A 60 0.60 -0.90 -2.31
C ILE A 60 0.90 -2.28 -1.72
N VAL A 61 0.77 -2.46 -0.41
CA VAL A 61 0.92 -3.76 0.26
C VAL A 61 -0.07 -4.76 -0.29
N ALA A 62 -1.37 -4.45 -0.31
CA ALA A 62 -2.39 -5.35 -0.82
C ALA A 62 -2.18 -5.70 -2.31
N ALA A 63 -1.80 -4.73 -3.13
CA ALA A 63 -1.49 -4.94 -4.54
C ALA A 63 -0.24 -5.81 -4.76
N SER A 64 0.74 -5.75 -3.85
CA SER A 64 1.95 -6.58 -3.91
C SER A 64 1.73 -8.02 -3.42
N VAL A 65 0.67 -8.25 -2.65
CA VAL A 65 0.23 -9.59 -2.20
C VAL A 65 -0.57 -10.31 -3.28
N LEU A 66 -1.35 -9.57 -4.07
CA LEU A 66 -2.20 -10.10 -5.15
C LEU A 66 -1.38 -10.76 -6.26
#